data_AF-A0A833DYY5-F1
#
_entry.id   AF-A0A833DYY5-F1
#
_cell.length_a   1.000
_cell.length_b   1.000
_cell.length_c   1.000
_cell.angle_alpha   90.00
_cell.angle_beta   90.00
_cell.angle_gamma   90.00
#
_symmetry.space_group_name_H-M   'P 1'
#
loop_
_entity.id
_entity.type
_entity.pdbx_description
1 polymer ?
#
loop_
_entity_poly.entity_id
_entity_poly.type
_entity_poly.pdbx_seq_one_letter_code
_entity_poly.pdbx_strand_id
1 'polypeptide(L)'
;MGYKDNLETKHFYSITCDGWNKKKDKSSVFLFLETIEKTLNDYPKNKDDVLEVIRQFLKSVYVLLWDSSKYESFLRAAVYVEGKAEELEKKYKLSEFVDFSEVENDEIKALNNLRINLRILESLFWESAEQLPDRGEYLVVPHFLNVASKYVFYYIIDNYDIQKFYRGSKLLIDFNKLNVDEDKFKKYCWIYQNKKLSDFL
;
A
#
# COMPACT_ATOMS: atom_id res chain seq x y z
N MET A 1 19.34 -10.25 37.52
CA MET A 1 18.08 -9.45 37.52
C MET A 1 17.34 -9.76 36.23
N GLY A 2 16.07 -10.12 36.33
CA GLY A 2 15.26 -10.58 35.20
C GLY A 2 14.90 -9.44 34.25
N TYR A 3 15.02 -9.71 32.96
CA TYR A 3 14.73 -8.86 31.80
C TYR A 3 13.29 -8.32 31.72
N LYS A 4 12.37 -8.77 32.58
CA LYS A 4 10.98 -8.27 32.65
C LYS A 4 10.87 -6.85 33.23
N ASP A 5 11.92 -6.35 33.89
CA ASP A 5 11.86 -5.13 34.71
C ASP A 5 12.59 -3.91 34.12
N ASN A 6 13.24 -4.01 32.95
CA ASN A 6 13.92 -2.87 32.34
C ASN A 6 12.98 -2.09 31.39
N LEU A 7 12.64 -0.85 31.78
CA LEU A 7 11.77 0.06 31.04
C LEU A 7 12.34 0.46 29.67
N GLU A 8 13.67 0.62 29.55
CA GLU A 8 14.30 1.01 28.27
C GLU A 8 14.08 -0.04 27.18
N THR A 9 14.15 -1.32 27.53
CA THR A 9 14.01 -2.43 26.57
C THR A 9 12.57 -2.55 26.07
N LYS A 10 11.56 -2.23 26.90
CA LYS A 10 10.14 -2.16 26.49
C LYS A 10 9.84 -0.96 25.58
N HIS A 11 10.43 0.19 25.87
CA HIS A 11 10.11 1.43 25.15
C HIS A 11 10.82 1.55 23.81
N PHE A 12 12.08 1.10 23.71
CA PHE A 12 12.91 1.39 22.54
C PHE A 12 13.27 0.18 21.69
N TYR A 13 12.92 -1.05 22.08
CA TYR A 13 13.27 -2.26 21.34
C TYR A 13 12.04 -3.15 21.08
N SER A 14 12.10 -3.96 20.03
CA SER A 14 11.15 -5.02 19.68
C SER A 14 11.90 -6.31 19.36
N ILE A 15 11.30 -7.45 19.71
CA ILE A 15 11.84 -8.78 19.36
C ILE A 15 11.52 -9.05 17.90
N THR A 16 12.54 -9.36 17.10
CA THR A 16 12.43 -9.86 15.72
C THR A 16 13.10 -11.24 15.61
N CYS A 17 13.10 -11.81 14.40
CA CYS A 17 13.73 -13.09 14.06
C CYS A 17 15.22 -13.16 14.47
N ASP A 18 15.90 -12.00 14.50
CA ASP A 18 17.33 -11.87 14.77
C ASP A 18 17.64 -11.38 16.19
N GLY A 19 16.64 -11.31 17.08
CA GLY A 19 16.79 -10.86 18.47
C GLY A 19 16.18 -9.49 18.75
N TRP A 20 16.75 -8.73 19.69
CA TRP A 20 16.23 -7.42 20.10
C TRP A 20 16.74 -6.31 19.17
N ASN A 21 15.86 -5.75 18.36
CA ASN A 21 16.17 -4.61 17.50
C ASN A 21 15.57 -3.32 18.05
N LYS A 22 16.28 -2.19 17.95
CA LYS A 22 15.69 -0.89 18.32
C LYS A 22 14.50 -0.63 17.42
N LYS A 23 13.42 -0.06 17.96
CA LYS A 23 12.22 0.30 17.18
C LYS A 23 12.50 1.28 16.05
N LYS A 24 13.57 2.10 16.16
CA LYS A 24 14.07 2.98 15.09
C LYS A 24 14.83 2.23 13.97
N ASP A 25 15.29 1.03 14.26
CA ASP A 25 16.02 0.13 13.35
C ASP A 25 15.07 -0.99 12.88
N LYS A 26 13.74 -0.76 12.93
CA LYS A 26 12.74 -1.72 12.43
C LYS A 26 13.09 -2.04 10.98
N SER A 27 13.34 -3.31 10.71
CA SER A 27 13.59 -3.80 9.35
C SER A 27 12.41 -3.42 8.46
N SER A 28 12.64 -3.03 7.21
CA SER A 28 11.56 -2.70 6.26
C SER A 28 10.65 -3.91 6.08
N VAL A 29 11.20 -5.13 6.19
CA VAL A 29 10.44 -6.39 6.26
C VAL A 29 9.45 -6.41 7.42
N PHE A 30 9.81 -5.92 8.61
CA PHE A 30 8.90 -5.83 9.74
C PHE A 30 7.75 -4.84 9.47
N LEU A 31 8.05 -3.67 8.90
CA LEU A 31 7.02 -2.68 8.53
C LEU A 31 6.07 -3.22 7.45
N PHE A 32 6.61 -3.96 6.48
CA PHE A 32 5.82 -4.67 5.48
C PHE A 32 4.83 -5.65 6.13
N LEU A 33 5.31 -6.53 7.02
CA LEU A 33 4.47 -7.50 7.71
C LEU A 33 3.44 -6.86 8.65
N GLU A 34 3.82 -5.80 9.38
CA GLU A 34 2.89 -5.03 10.24
C GLU A 34 1.77 -4.40 9.40
N THR A 35 2.10 -3.92 8.21
CA THR A 35 1.12 -3.32 7.29
C THR A 35 0.19 -4.38 6.70
N ILE A 36 0.68 -5.60 6.45
CA ILE A 36 -0.18 -6.72 6.04
C ILE A 36 -1.19 -7.05 7.12
N GLU A 37 -0.75 -7.17 8.38
CA GLU A 37 -1.63 -7.47 9.50
C GLU A 37 -2.74 -6.42 9.64
N LYS A 38 -2.39 -5.13 9.56
CA LYS A 38 -3.37 -4.03 9.55
C LYS A 38 -4.35 -4.15 8.38
N THR A 39 -3.83 -4.42 7.18
CA THR A 39 -4.65 -4.60 5.97
C THR A 39 -5.63 -5.77 6.10
N LEU A 40 -5.23 -6.86 6.77
CA LEU A 40 -6.07 -8.02 7.03
C LEU A 40 -7.14 -7.77 8.11
N ASN A 41 -6.83 -6.93 9.10
CA ASN A 41 -7.77 -6.53 10.15
C ASN A 41 -8.88 -5.63 9.61
N ASP A 42 -8.51 -4.71 8.71
CA ASP A 42 -9.44 -3.78 8.06
C ASP A 42 -10.03 -4.34 6.75
N TYR A 43 -9.82 -5.62 6.47
CA TYR A 43 -10.21 -6.24 5.21
C TYR A 43 -11.75 -6.20 5.02
N PRO A 44 -12.26 -5.77 3.85
CA PRO A 44 -13.69 -5.66 3.61
C PRO A 44 -14.40 -7.01 3.78
N LYS A 45 -15.57 -7.00 4.43
CA LYS A 45 -16.41 -8.19 4.56
C LYS A 45 -17.22 -8.37 3.28
N ASN A 46 -16.73 -9.22 2.38
CA ASN A 46 -17.43 -9.51 1.13
C ASN A 46 -17.41 -11.02 0.82
N LYS A 47 -18.14 -11.43 -0.24
CA LYS A 47 -18.24 -12.82 -0.68
C LYS A 47 -17.64 -13.08 -2.06
N ASP A 48 -16.88 -12.12 -2.61
CA ASP A 48 -16.24 -12.30 -3.91
C ASP A 48 -15.05 -13.26 -3.78
N ASP A 49 -15.01 -14.26 -4.65
CA ASP A 49 -13.99 -15.31 -4.62
C ASP A 49 -12.58 -14.77 -4.92
N VAL A 50 -12.44 -13.74 -5.76
CA VAL A 50 -11.14 -13.14 -6.09
C VAL A 50 -10.63 -12.31 -4.92
N LEU A 51 -11.50 -11.59 -4.21
CA LEU A 51 -11.13 -10.91 -2.97
C LEU A 51 -10.73 -11.91 -1.87
N GLU A 52 -11.37 -13.07 -1.78
CA GLU A 52 -10.89 -14.10 -0.85
C GLU A 52 -9.52 -14.65 -1.26
N VAL A 53 -9.23 -14.83 -2.56
CA VAL A 53 -7.88 -15.19 -3.03
C VAL A 53 -6.85 -14.13 -2.62
N ILE A 54 -7.17 -12.85 -2.76
CA ILE A 54 -6.31 -11.73 -2.31
C ILE A 54 -6.07 -11.82 -0.81
N ARG A 55 -7.13 -12.04 -0.03
CA ARG A 55 -7.01 -12.21 1.43
C ARG A 55 -6.11 -13.38 1.80
N GLN A 56 -6.25 -14.52 1.14
CA GLN A 56 -5.44 -15.72 1.41
C GLN A 56 -3.98 -15.55 0.99
N PHE A 57 -3.71 -14.83 -0.10
CA PHE A 57 -2.35 -14.48 -0.51
C PHE A 57 -1.67 -13.63 0.57
N LEU A 58 -2.34 -12.55 1.02
CA LEU A 58 -1.82 -11.66 2.07
C LEU A 58 -1.56 -12.43 3.37
N LYS A 59 -2.49 -13.30 3.78
CA LYS A 59 -2.30 -14.18 4.94
C LYS A 59 -1.09 -15.09 4.79
N SER A 60 -0.73 -15.50 3.58
CA SER A 60 0.27 -16.54 3.35
C SER A 60 1.63 -15.98 2.95
N VAL A 61 1.80 -14.67 2.74
CA VAL A 61 3.03 -14.11 2.18
C VAL A 61 4.26 -14.43 3.03
N TYR A 62 4.11 -14.54 4.35
CA TYR A 62 5.22 -14.89 5.24
C TYR A 62 5.82 -16.26 4.90
N VAL A 63 5.01 -17.20 4.40
CA VAL A 63 5.48 -18.52 3.94
C VAL A 63 6.44 -18.35 2.80
N LEU A 64 6.10 -17.49 1.84
CA LEU A 64 6.96 -17.22 0.69
C LEU A 64 8.24 -16.50 1.09
N LEU A 65 8.16 -15.51 1.99
CA LEU A 65 9.34 -14.81 2.51
C LEU A 65 10.33 -15.78 3.19
N TRP A 66 9.80 -16.78 3.91
CA TRP A 66 10.60 -17.79 4.60
C TRP A 66 11.10 -18.93 3.68
N ASP A 67 10.31 -19.31 2.68
CA ASP A 67 10.62 -20.39 1.73
C ASP A 67 10.22 -19.99 0.30
N SER A 68 11.20 -19.46 -0.44
CA SER A 68 10.99 -19.03 -1.83
C SER A 68 10.62 -20.17 -2.79
N SER A 69 10.82 -21.44 -2.41
CA SER A 69 10.47 -22.59 -3.27
C SER A 69 8.96 -22.73 -3.48
N LYS A 70 8.14 -22.08 -2.64
CA LYS A 70 6.67 -22.07 -2.77
C LYS A 70 6.13 -21.10 -3.81
N TYR A 71 6.99 -20.34 -4.49
CA TYR A 71 6.59 -19.24 -5.38
C TYR A 71 5.58 -19.63 -6.47
N GLU A 72 5.64 -20.85 -7.01
CA GLU A 72 4.72 -21.29 -8.07
C GLU A 72 3.24 -21.18 -7.68
N SER A 73 2.90 -21.50 -6.43
CA SER A 73 1.52 -21.41 -5.94
C SER A 73 1.06 -19.95 -5.84
N PHE A 74 1.95 -19.06 -5.41
CA PHE A 74 1.70 -17.62 -5.35
C PHE A 74 1.59 -17.03 -6.76
N LEU A 75 2.39 -17.53 -7.72
CA LEU A 75 2.36 -17.07 -9.09
C LEU A 75 1.05 -17.45 -9.78
N ARG A 76 0.54 -18.66 -9.53
CA ARG A 76 -0.80 -19.07 -10.01
C ARG A 76 -1.89 -18.12 -9.50
N ALA A 77 -1.82 -17.71 -8.24
CA ALA A 77 -2.75 -16.74 -7.68
C ALA A 77 -2.61 -15.35 -8.34
N ALA A 78 -1.37 -14.88 -8.57
CA ALA A 78 -1.13 -13.61 -9.25
C ALA A 78 -1.71 -13.60 -10.67
N VAL A 79 -1.40 -14.61 -11.47
CA VAL A 79 -1.90 -14.76 -12.85
C VAL A 79 -3.43 -14.88 -12.88
N TYR A 80 -4.03 -15.60 -11.91
CA TYR A 80 -5.49 -15.69 -11.80
C TYR A 80 -6.14 -14.32 -11.55
N VAL A 81 -5.63 -13.56 -10.58
CA VAL A 81 -6.13 -12.22 -10.24
C VAL A 81 -5.90 -11.24 -11.40
N GLU A 82 -4.75 -11.33 -12.07
CA GLU A 82 -4.43 -10.52 -13.25
C GLU A 82 -5.45 -10.73 -14.37
N GLY A 83 -5.73 -11.99 -14.74
CA GLY A 83 -6.74 -12.31 -15.75
C GLY A 83 -8.12 -11.75 -15.40
N LYS A 84 -8.53 -11.84 -14.13
CA LYS A 84 -9.79 -11.25 -13.64
C LYS A 84 -9.79 -9.72 -13.71
N ALA A 85 -8.67 -9.08 -13.39
CA ALA A 85 -8.52 -7.63 -13.51
C ALA A 85 -8.62 -7.18 -14.97
N GLU A 86 -7.99 -7.89 -15.90
CA GLU A 86 -8.07 -7.59 -17.34
C GLU A 86 -9.46 -7.78 -17.93
N GLU A 87 -10.21 -8.80 -17.50
CA GLU A 87 -11.60 -9.03 -17.90
C GLU A 87 -12.46 -7.81 -17.56
N LEU A 88 -12.34 -7.30 -16.32
CA LEU A 88 -13.06 -6.10 -15.89
C LEU A 88 -12.57 -4.84 -16.61
N GLU A 89 -11.26 -4.65 -16.76
CA GLU A 89 -10.70 -3.50 -17.48
C GLU A 89 -11.22 -3.41 -18.92
N LYS A 90 -11.29 -4.54 -19.64
CA LYS A 90 -11.84 -4.58 -21.01
C LYS A 90 -13.30 -4.15 -21.08
N LYS A 91 -14.08 -4.40 -20.01
CA LYS A 91 -15.48 -3.96 -19.88
C LYS A 91 -15.58 -2.45 -19.66
N TYR A 92 -14.60 -1.83 -19.00
CA TYR A 92 -14.61 -0.42 -18.60
C TYR A 92 -13.51 0.39 -19.30
N LYS A 93 -13.86 1.04 -20.42
CA LYS A 93 -12.99 2.04 -21.06
C LYS A 93 -13.09 3.39 -20.35
N LEU A 94 -12.38 3.52 -19.23
CA LEU A 94 -12.33 4.77 -18.47
C LEU A 94 -11.56 5.83 -19.27
N SER A 95 -12.20 6.96 -19.55
CA SER A 95 -11.56 8.13 -20.17
C SER A 95 -11.10 9.18 -19.15
N GLU A 96 -11.52 9.03 -17.89
CA GLU A 96 -11.30 10.02 -16.83
C GLU A 96 -10.91 9.34 -15.51
N PHE A 97 -10.28 10.12 -14.63
CA PHE A 97 -9.93 9.67 -13.28
C PHE A 97 -11.19 9.49 -12.43
N VAL A 98 -11.18 8.46 -11.58
CA VAL A 98 -12.24 8.17 -10.63
C VAL A 98 -11.79 8.63 -9.25
N ASP A 99 -12.52 9.60 -8.67
CA ASP A 99 -12.25 10.12 -7.34
C ASP A 99 -13.19 9.47 -6.31
N PHE A 100 -12.63 8.70 -5.37
CA PHE A 100 -13.39 8.05 -4.31
C PHE A 100 -13.48 8.90 -3.03
N SER A 101 -12.88 10.10 -2.99
CA SER A 101 -12.77 10.92 -1.76
C SER A 101 -14.13 11.36 -1.19
N GLU A 102 -15.13 11.56 -2.05
CA GLU A 102 -16.48 12.00 -1.66
C GLU A 102 -17.48 10.86 -1.54
N VAL A 103 -17.03 9.61 -1.65
CA VAL A 103 -17.91 8.45 -1.56
C VAL A 103 -18.26 8.19 -0.10
N GLU A 104 -19.54 8.33 0.25
CA GLU A 104 -20.03 8.07 1.61
C GLU A 104 -20.26 6.59 1.92
N ASN A 105 -20.37 5.73 0.89
CA ASN A 105 -20.62 4.30 1.06
C ASN A 105 -19.43 3.60 1.75
N ASP A 106 -19.67 3.01 2.92
CA ASP A 106 -18.63 2.40 3.75
C ASP A 106 -17.97 1.17 3.12
N GLU A 107 -18.70 0.42 2.28
CA GLU A 107 -18.14 -0.73 1.57
C GLU A 107 -17.17 -0.27 0.46
N ILE A 108 -17.54 0.77 -0.29
CA ILE A 108 -16.64 1.38 -1.28
C ILE A 108 -15.41 1.97 -0.59
N LYS A 109 -15.56 2.64 0.55
CA LYS A 109 -14.42 3.14 1.34
C LYS A 109 -13.50 2.01 1.77
N ALA A 110 -14.05 0.92 2.31
CA ALA A 110 -13.26 -0.23 2.74
C ALA A 110 -12.50 -0.89 1.58
N LEU A 111 -13.15 -1.07 0.42
CA LEU A 111 -12.52 -1.58 -0.80
C LEU A 111 -11.43 -0.62 -1.31
N ASN A 112 -11.68 0.69 -1.32
CA ASN A 112 -10.70 1.67 -1.75
C ASN A 112 -9.50 1.75 -0.78
N ASN A 113 -9.73 1.59 0.53
CA ASN A 113 -8.67 1.47 1.52
C ASN A 113 -7.83 0.22 1.28
N LEU A 114 -8.45 -0.94 0.99
CA LEU A 114 -7.74 -2.14 0.57
C LEU A 114 -6.89 -1.88 -0.68
N ARG A 115 -7.46 -1.24 -1.71
CA ARG A 115 -6.76 -0.87 -2.96
C ARG A 115 -5.49 -0.04 -2.68
N ILE A 116 -5.60 0.96 -1.81
CA ILE A 116 -4.50 1.85 -1.41
C ILE A 116 -3.46 1.07 -0.60
N ASN A 117 -3.89 0.29 0.38
CA ASN A 117 -2.99 -0.52 1.21
C ASN A 117 -2.19 -1.52 0.39
N LEU A 118 -2.79 -2.14 -0.64
CA LEU A 118 -2.07 -3.02 -1.57
C LEU A 118 -0.93 -2.28 -2.30
N ARG A 119 -1.13 -1.00 -2.67
CA ARG A 119 -0.07 -0.17 -3.27
C ARG A 119 1.01 0.24 -2.28
N ILE A 120 0.62 0.58 -1.05
CA ILE A 120 1.58 0.87 0.03
C ILE A 120 2.44 -0.37 0.30
N LEU A 121 1.82 -1.55 0.37
CA LEU A 121 2.51 -2.82 0.53
C LEU A 121 3.47 -3.11 -0.62
N GLU A 122 3.10 -2.79 -1.86
CA GLU A 122 3.99 -2.91 -3.02
C GLU A 122 5.24 -2.04 -2.85
N SER A 123 5.08 -0.77 -2.46
CA SER A 123 6.21 0.12 -2.19
C SER A 123 7.08 -0.36 -1.02
N LEU A 124 6.46 -0.76 0.09
CA LEU A 124 7.17 -1.30 1.25
C LEU A 124 7.90 -2.59 0.92
N PHE A 125 7.37 -3.42 0.01
CA PHE A 125 8.07 -4.62 -0.44
C PHE A 125 9.38 -4.24 -1.15
N TRP A 126 9.38 -3.24 -2.03
CA TRP A 126 10.61 -2.79 -2.69
C TRP A 126 11.65 -2.26 -1.70
N GLU A 127 11.22 -1.50 -0.69
CA GLU A 127 12.09 -1.08 0.42
C GLU A 127 12.60 -2.28 1.25
N SER A 128 11.86 -3.39 1.27
CA SER A 128 12.22 -4.62 1.96
C SER A 128 13.09 -5.57 1.13
N ALA A 129 13.08 -5.44 -0.19
CA ALA A 129 13.74 -6.36 -1.10
C ALA A 129 15.25 -6.40 -0.89
N GLU A 130 15.87 -5.29 -0.50
CA GLU A 130 17.30 -5.20 -0.14
C GLU A 130 17.70 -6.09 1.05
N GLN A 131 16.71 -6.50 1.86
CA GLN A 131 16.91 -7.34 3.05
C GLN A 131 16.57 -8.82 2.81
N LEU A 132 16.08 -9.15 1.62
CA LEU A 132 15.75 -10.52 1.22
C LEU A 132 16.92 -11.16 0.46
N PRO A 133 17.01 -12.50 0.41
CA PRO A 133 17.96 -13.17 -0.48
C PRO A 133 17.72 -12.75 -1.93
N ASP A 134 18.81 -12.53 -2.69
CA ASP A 134 18.76 -12.16 -4.10
C ASP A 134 18.23 -13.32 -4.96
N ARG A 135 16.91 -13.38 -5.07
CA ARG A 135 16.13 -14.46 -5.68
C ARG A 135 14.94 -13.88 -6.42
N GLY A 136 14.84 -14.18 -7.72
CA GLY A 136 13.77 -13.67 -8.58
C GLY A 136 12.38 -14.17 -8.19
N GLU A 137 12.29 -15.28 -7.46
CA GLU A 137 11.04 -15.87 -6.97
C GLU A 137 10.22 -14.92 -6.11
N TYR A 138 10.87 -13.99 -5.39
CA TYR A 138 10.17 -13.01 -4.56
C TYR A 138 9.42 -11.93 -5.35
N LEU A 139 9.72 -11.76 -6.65
CA LEU A 139 9.05 -10.80 -7.52
C LEU A 139 7.56 -11.09 -7.71
N VAL A 140 7.11 -12.30 -7.37
CA VAL A 140 5.68 -12.66 -7.36
C VAL A 140 4.87 -11.81 -6.36
N VAL A 141 5.50 -11.32 -5.28
CA VAL A 141 4.82 -10.49 -4.27
C VAL A 141 4.43 -9.12 -4.82
N PRO A 142 5.35 -8.29 -5.33
CA PRO A 142 4.98 -6.98 -5.89
C PRO A 142 4.10 -7.14 -7.13
N HIS A 143 4.32 -8.18 -7.95
CA HIS A 143 3.41 -8.51 -9.05
C HIS A 143 1.97 -8.70 -8.55
N PHE A 144 1.78 -9.58 -7.56
CA PHE A 144 0.45 -9.85 -6.99
C PHE A 144 -0.20 -8.59 -6.43
N LEU A 145 0.53 -7.81 -5.64
CA LEU A 145 0.01 -6.59 -5.00
C LEU A 145 -0.46 -5.55 -6.04
N ASN A 146 0.30 -5.38 -7.12
CA ASN A 146 -0.06 -4.51 -8.24
C ASN A 146 -1.36 -4.96 -8.93
N VAL A 147 -1.45 -6.24 -9.34
CA VAL A 147 -2.64 -6.75 -10.06
C VAL A 147 -3.86 -6.86 -9.15
N ALA A 148 -3.68 -7.17 -7.86
CA ALA A 148 -4.75 -7.15 -6.87
C ALA A 148 -5.30 -5.74 -6.67
N SER A 149 -4.45 -4.73 -6.57
CA SER A 149 -4.89 -3.32 -6.49
C SER A 149 -5.69 -2.92 -7.73
N LYS A 150 -5.26 -3.35 -8.92
CA LYS A 150 -6.00 -3.13 -10.18
C LYS A 150 -7.36 -3.84 -10.17
N TYR A 151 -7.41 -5.10 -9.72
CA TYR A 151 -8.66 -5.84 -9.59
C TYR A 151 -9.65 -5.14 -8.67
N VAL A 152 -9.22 -4.76 -7.45
CA VAL A 152 -10.07 -4.08 -6.46
C VAL A 152 -10.65 -2.78 -7.03
N PHE A 153 -9.83 -2.00 -7.78
CA PHE A 153 -10.30 -0.79 -8.45
C PHE A 153 -11.45 -1.06 -9.41
N TYR A 154 -11.28 -2.02 -10.33
CA TYR A 154 -12.31 -2.35 -11.30
C TYR A 154 -13.51 -3.07 -10.69
N TYR A 155 -13.32 -3.84 -9.62
CA TYR A 155 -14.40 -4.44 -8.85
C TYR A 155 -15.34 -3.36 -8.29
N ILE A 156 -14.78 -2.26 -7.77
CA ILE A 156 -15.58 -1.11 -7.30
C ILE A 156 -16.37 -0.49 -8.47
N ILE A 157 -15.73 -0.32 -9.63
CA ILE A 157 -16.41 0.22 -10.83
C ILE A 157 -17.54 -0.70 -11.30
N ASP A 158 -17.33 -2.00 -11.25
CA ASP A 158 -18.26 -3.00 -11.77
C ASP A 158 -19.52 -3.14 -10.91
N ASN A 159 -19.34 -3.09 -9.58
CA ASN A 159 -20.40 -3.38 -8.61
C ASN A 159 -21.09 -2.13 -8.07
N TYR A 160 -20.52 -0.95 -8.28
CA TYR A 160 -21.10 0.29 -7.80
C TYR A 160 -21.22 1.27 -8.96
N ASP A 161 -22.40 1.90 -9.09
CA ASP A 161 -22.60 2.97 -10.06
C ASP A 161 -21.81 4.21 -9.63
N ILE A 162 -20.54 4.21 -10.02
CA ILE A 162 -19.60 5.28 -9.71
C ILE A 162 -19.46 6.29 -10.84
N GLN A 163 -20.31 6.21 -11.88
CA GLN A 163 -20.23 7.14 -13.01
C GLN A 163 -20.51 8.60 -12.59
N LYS A 164 -21.20 8.79 -11.47
CA LYS A 164 -21.39 10.09 -10.82
C LYS A 164 -20.13 10.67 -10.15
N PHE A 165 -19.04 9.90 -10.03
CA PHE A 165 -17.79 10.31 -9.36
C PHE A 165 -16.61 10.51 -10.33
N TYR A 166 -16.86 10.48 -11.64
CA TYR A 166 -15.87 10.99 -12.60
C TYR A 166 -15.74 12.50 -12.41
N ARG A 167 -14.60 12.91 -11.86
CA ARG A 167 -14.16 14.28 -11.96
C ARG A 167 -13.23 14.33 -13.15
N GLY A 168 -13.66 14.99 -14.23
CA GLY A 168 -12.72 15.50 -15.22
C GLY A 168 -11.55 16.19 -14.50
N SER A 169 -10.37 16.23 -15.13
CA SER A 169 -9.07 16.63 -14.55
C SER A 169 -8.97 18.10 -14.10
N LYS A 170 -10.00 18.64 -13.44
CA LYS A 170 -9.93 19.89 -12.70
C LYS A 170 -9.10 19.62 -11.44
N LEU A 171 -7.85 20.07 -11.48
CA LEU A 171 -7.16 20.53 -10.28
C LEU A 171 -8.17 21.33 -9.44
N LEU A 172 -8.57 20.78 -8.29
CA LEU A 172 -9.66 21.32 -7.46
C LEU A 172 -9.35 22.72 -6.90
N ILE A 173 -8.10 23.19 -7.02
CA ILE A 173 -7.66 24.49 -6.53
C ILE A 173 -6.75 25.15 -7.58
N ASP A 174 -7.14 26.32 -8.05
CA ASP A 174 -6.26 27.23 -8.77
C ASP A 174 -5.34 27.92 -7.75
N PHE A 175 -4.16 27.35 -7.54
CA PHE A 175 -3.21 27.84 -6.54
C PHE A 175 -2.80 29.31 -6.75
N ASN A 176 -2.95 29.84 -7.97
CA ASN A 176 -2.67 31.25 -8.28
C ASN A 176 -3.76 32.21 -7.75
N LYS A 177 -4.90 31.68 -7.28
CA LYS A 177 -6.02 32.46 -6.73
C LYS A 177 -6.10 32.43 -5.20
N LEU A 178 -5.16 31.75 -4.54
CA LEU A 178 -5.11 31.74 -3.09
C LEU A 178 -4.65 33.11 -2.58
N ASN A 179 -5.35 33.65 -1.59
CA ASN A 179 -4.92 34.87 -0.92
C ASN A 179 -3.86 34.51 0.12
N VAL A 180 -2.60 34.82 -0.17
CA VAL A 180 -1.44 34.43 0.65
C VAL A 180 -0.77 35.66 1.25
N ASP A 181 -0.20 35.51 2.45
CA ASP A 181 0.70 36.51 3.06
C ASP A 181 2.00 36.60 2.22
N GLU A 182 2.08 37.65 1.40
CA GLU A 182 3.16 37.88 0.44
C GLU A 182 4.55 37.97 1.08
N ASP A 183 4.64 38.51 2.29
CA ASP A 183 5.93 38.66 2.98
C ASP A 183 6.44 37.32 3.49
N LYS A 184 5.54 36.48 4.03
CA LYS A 184 5.89 35.09 4.36
C LYS A 184 6.21 34.27 3.13
N PHE A 185 5.44 34.43 2.05
CA PHE A 185 5.68 33.71 0.80
C PHE A 185 7.08 34.02 0.24
N LYS A 186 7.44 35.30 0.10
CA LYS A 186 8.77 35.72 -0.34
C LYS A 186 9.88 35.22 0.57
N LYS A 187 9.68 35.26 1.89
CA LYS A 187 10.64 34.73 2.87
C LYS A 187 10.89 33.23 2.66
N TYR A 188 9.84 32.43 2.51
CA TYR A 188 9.98 30.98 2.29
C TYR A 188 10.58 30.66 0.92
N CYS A 189 10.18 31.36 -0.14
CA CYS A 189 10.81 31.24 -1.45
C CYS A 189 12.32 31.50 -1.38
N TRP A 190 12.74 32.55 -0.68
CA TRP A 190 14.16 32.85 -0.47
C TRP A 190 14.87 31.73 0.29
N ILE A 191 14.28 31.24 1.39
CA ILE A 191 14.84 30.13 2.18
C ILE A 191 15.05 28.90 1.30
N TYR A 192 14.03 28.50 0.52
CA TYR A 192 14.10 27.29 -0.31
C TYR A 192 15.02 27.42 -1.51
N GLN A 193 15.20 28.62 -2.05
CA GLN A 193 16.17 28.87 -3.12
C GLN A 193 17.62 28.90 -2.64
N ASN A 194 17.86 29.21 -1.36
CA ASN A 194 19.20 29.46 -0.82
C ASN A 194 19.66 28.42 0.22
N LYS A 195 18.85 27.41 0.51
CA LYS A 195 19.21 26.29 1.40
C LYS A 195 19.22 25.00 0.61
N LYS A 196 20.21 24.15 0.88
CA LYS A 196 20.27 22.80 0.33
C LYS A 196 19.50 21.85 1.25
N LEU A 197 18.92 20.81 0.66
CA LEU A 197 18.24 19.76 1.44
C LEU A 197 19.16 19.13 2.50
N SER A 198 20.46 19.02 2.18
CA SER A 198 21.51 18.57 3.10
C SER A 198 21.75 19.48 4.31
N ASP A 199 21.28 20.72 4.29
CA ASP A 199 21.39 21.62 5.44
C ASP A 199 20.38 21.27 6.55
N PHE A 200 19.45 20.35 6.28
CA PHE A 200 18.34 19.95 7.13
C PHE A 200 18.26 18.43 7.40
N LEU A 201 19.21 17.66 6.87
CA LEU A 201 19.37 16.22 7.10
C LEU A 201 20.62 15.99 7.96
#